data_AF-A0A957TGJ1-F1
#
_entry.id   AF-A0A957TGJ1-F1
#
_cell.length_a   1.000
_cell.length_b   1.000
_cell.length_c   1.000
_cell.angle_alpha   90.00
_cell.angle_beta   90.00
_cell.angle_gamma   90.00
#
_symmetry.space_group_name_H-M   'P 1'
#
loop_
_entity.id
_entity.type
_entity.pdbx_description
1 polymer ?
#
loop_
_entity_poly.entity_id
_entity_poly.type
_entity_poly.pdbx_seq_one_letter_code
_entity_poly.pdbx_strand_id
1 'polypeptide(L)'
;NLSGHLSLYVMYHGGSVPEPLLPPHIALQNPHLIGGESFKVFPEMDKVLVMIDRDGDENYQPMLIPLDGGFPEPAFNNFFAKYRVHLGECDRAKGIVYLQAERRDKPLVELYRGDLKTGKLTKIAQSDFGYGVADHSADHSRLIIGTGYSVGDGVLYLWNKGKMTLLYGKPMEKRKPGEQVPLNG
;
A
#
# COMPACT_ATOMS: atom_id res chain seq x y z
N ASN A 1 -3.57 -1.07 -28.07
CA ASN A 1 -3.71 -1.98 -26.92
C ASN A 1 -4.93 -2.88 -27.19
N LEU A 2 -4.73 -4.06 -27.77
CA LEU A 2 -5.80 -4.98 -28.23
C LEU A 2 -6.08 -6.12 -27.23
N SER A 3 -5.34 -6.18 -26.13
CA SER A 3 -5.31 -7.29 -25.17
C SER A 3 -6.04 -7.02 -23.85
N GLY A 4 -6.70 -5.86 -23.71
CA GLY A 4 -7.56 -5.54 -22.56
C GLY A 4 -6.86 -5.40 -21.20
N HIS A 5 -5.53 -5.50 -21.13
CA HIS A 5 -4.78 -5.37 -19.88
C HIS A 5 -4.20 -3.97 -19.69
N LEU A 6 -4.11 -3.54 -18.42
CA LEU A 6 -3.39 -2.34 -18.02
C LEU A 6 -1.90 -2.66 -17.94
N SER A 7 -1.07 -1.83 -18.58
CA SER A 7 0.39 -1.93 -18.53
C SER A 7 0.99 -0.58 -18.17
N LEU A 8 2.28 -0.57 -17.85
CA LEU A 8 3.03 0.61 -17.44
C LEU A 8 3.98 1.01 -18.56
N TYR A 9 4.03 2.31 -18.89
CA TYR A 9 4.87 2.84 -19.97
C TYR A 9 5.67 4.05 -19.49
N VAL A 10 6.83 4.27 -20.11
CA VAL A 10 7.68 5.45 -19.96
C VAL A 10 7.78 6.20 -21.28
N MET A 11 7.94 7.52 -21.22
CA MET A 11 8.18 8.37 -22.39
C MET A 11 9.02 9.58 -22.00
N TYR A 12 9.80 10.11 -22.96
CA TYR A 12 10.52 11.37 -22.76
C TYR A 12 9.55 12.55 -22.68
N HIS A 13 9.85 13.46 -21.77
CA HIS A 13 9.15 14.73 -21.69
C HIS A 13 9.35 15.52 -22.99
N GLY A 14 8.26 15.99 -23.60
CA GLY A 14 8.29 16.68 -24.90
C GLY A 14 8.04 15.77 -26.11
N GLY A 15 7.93 14.46 -25.92
CA GLY A 15 7.43 13.51 -26.92
C GLY A 15 8.43 12.41 -27.30
N SER A 16 7.96 11.16 -27.26
CA SER A 16 8.64 9.96 -27.76
C SER A 16 7.63 8.85 -28.02
N VAL A 17 8.07 7.75 -28.63
CA VAL A 17 7.29 6.51 -28.61
C VAL A 17 7.26 6.01 -27.16
N PRO A 18 6.09 5.67 -26.60
CA PRO A 18 6.01 5.06 -25.28
C PRO A 18 6.63 3.66 -25.26
N GLU A 19 7.49 3.40 -24.28
CA GLU A 19 8.16 2.12 -24.10
C GLU A 19 7.57 1.39 -22.88
N PRO A 20 7.29 0.08 -22.99
CA PRO A 20 6.71 -0.68 -21.88
C PRO A 20 7.74 -0.88 -20.77
N LEU A 21 7.34 -0.60 -19.53
CA LEU A 21 8.15 -0.81 -18.33
C LEU A 21 8.02 -2.23 -17.75
N LEU A 22 6.95 -2.94 -18.13
CA LEU A 22 6.67 -4.30 -17.68
C LEU A 22 6.67 -5.28 -18.87
N PRO A 23 7.06 -6.56 -18.64
CA PRO A 23 6.88 -7.61 -19.63
C PRO A 23 5.42 -7.71 -20.11
N PRO A 24 5.18 -8.03 -21.39
CA PRO A 24 3.83 -7.97 -22.00
C PRO A 24 2.81 -8.96 -21.44
N HIS A 25 3.25 -9.95 -20.64
CA HIS A 25 2.39 -10.92 -19.97
C HIS A 25 2.07 -10.54 -18.52
N ILE A 26 2.62 -9.43 -18.02
CA ILE A 26 2.35 -8.90 -16.68
C ILE A 26 1.41 -7.70 -16.82
N ALA A 27 0.27 -7.78 -16.17
CA ALA A 27 -0.71 -6.72 -16.11
C ALA A 27 -0.70 -6.05 -14.74
N LEU A 28 -0.97 -4.74 -14.71
CA LEU A 28 -1.32 -4.04 -13.48
C LEU A 28 -2.81 -4.21 -13.19
N GLN A 29 -3.15 -4.31 -11.91
CA GLN A 29 -4.54 -4.30 -11.50
C GLN A 29 -5.17 -2.92 -11.73
N ASN A 30 -6.49 -2.93 -11.97
CA ASN A 30 -7.27 -1.71 -12.06
C ASN A 30 -7.07 -0.83 -10.80
N PRO A 31 -6.60 0.43 -10.95
CA PRO A 31 -6.34 1.31 -9.82
C PRO A 31 -7.58 1.61 -8.98
N HIS A 32 -8.79 1.47 -9.54
CA HIS A 32 -10.04 1.63 -8.80
C HIS A 32 -10.44 0.40 -7.97
N LEU A 33 -9.84 -0.77 -8.23
CA LEU A 33 -10.21 -2.04 -7.58
C LEU A 33 -9.12 -2.58 -6.65
N ILE A 34 -7.88 -2.14 -6.82
CA ILE A 34 -6.75 -2.67 -6.03
C ILE A 34 -6.80 -2.24 -4.56
N GLY A 35 -7.57 -1.20 -4.17
CA GLY A 35 -7.66 -0.76 -2.77
C GLY A 35 -6.38 -0.11 -2.22
N GLY A 36 -5.54 0.42 -3.11
CA GLY A 36 -4.26 1.08 -2.82
C GLY A 36 -3.66 1.64 -4.11
N GLU A 37 -2.37 1.97 -4.11
CA GLU A 37 -1.66 2.32 -5.34
C GLU A 37 -1.22 1.05 -6.10
N SER A 38 -1.45 0.99 -7.41
CA SER A 38 -0.96 -0.13 -8.24
C SER A 38 0.54 -0.04 -8.51
N PHE A 39 1.11 1.17 -8.48
CA PHE A 39 2.55 1.40 -8.55
C PHE A 39 2.92 2.78 -7.98
N LYS A 40 4.20 2.95 -7.64
CA LYS A 40 4.78 4.25 -7.27
C LYS A 40 6.23 4.36 -7.76
N VAL A 41 6.56 5.53 -8.33
CA VAL A 41 7.90 5.83 -8.86
C VAL A 41 8.78 6.48 -7.79
N PHE A 42 10.00 5.96 -7.61
CA PHE A 42 11.03 6.45 -6.70
C PHE A 42 12.29 6.88 -7.48
N PRO A 43 12.33 8.10 -8.04
CA PRO A 43 13.40 8.54 -8.93
C PRO A 43 14.79 8.56 -8.27
N GLU A 44 14.86 8.95 -6.99
CA GLU A 44 16.13 8.99 -6.24
C GLU A 44 16.75 7.59 -6.03
N MET A 45 15.99 6.53 -6.30
CA MET A 45 16.43 5.15 -6.18
C MET A 45 16.54 4.44 -7.53
N ASP A 46 16.18 5.10 -8.63
CA ASP A 46 16.10 4.48 -9.96
C ASP A 46 15.19 3.23 -10.00
N LYS A 47 14.07 3.30 -9.27
CA LYS A 47 13.11 2.19 -9.13
C LYS A 47 11.67 2.63 -9.26
N VAL A 48 10.83 1.68 -9.67
CA VAL A 48 9.38 1.72 -9.53
C VAL A 48 8.95 0.54 -8.64
N LEU A 49 8.18 0.82 -7.61
CA LEU A 49 7.46 -0.19 -6.84
C LEU A 49 6.15 -0.49 -7.57
N VAL A 50 5.89 -1.75 -7.89
CA VAL A 50 4.66 -2.23 -8.53
C VAL A 50 3.99 -3.27 -7.65
N MET A 51 2.66 -3.27 -7.63
CA MET A 51 1.85 -4.24 -6.89
C MET A 51 1.31 -5.28 -7.87
N ILE A 52 1.88 -6.48 -7.83
CA ILE A 52 1.65 -7.54 -8.84
C ILE A 52 1.01 -8.76 -8.17
N ASP A 53 -0.08 -9.24 -8.73
CA ASP A 53 -0.65 -10.55 -8.37
C ASP A 53 -0.16 -11.65 -9.32
N ARG A 54 -0.59 -12.89 -9.08
CA ARG A 54 -0.32 -13.99 -9.99
C ARG A 54 -1.62 -14.48 -10.60
N ASP A 55 -1.74 -14.33 -11.91
CA ASP A 55 -2.87 -14.83 -12.70
C ASP A 55 -4.24 -14.32 -12.18
N GLY A 56 -4.29 -13.09 -11.66
CA GLY A 56 -5.53 -12.49 -11.16
C GLY A 56 -6.02 -13.04 -9.82
N ASP A 57 -5.15 -13.71 -9.05
CA ASP A 57 -5.49 -14.21 -7.70
C ASP A 57 -5.64 -13.11 -6.65
N GLU A 58 -5.43 -11.85 -7.05
CA GLU A 58 -5.47 -10.63 -6.25
C GLU A 58 -4.55 -10.65 -5.01
N ASN A 59 -3.61 -11.60 -4.92
CA ASN A 59 -2.62 -11.68 -3.84
C ASN A 59 -1.43 -10.77 -4.14
N TYR A 60 -1.71 -9.47 -4.27
CA TYR A 60 -0.72 -8.47 -4.67
C TYR A 60 0.53 -8.52 -3.80
N GLN A 61 1.70 -8.57 -4.45
CA GLN A 61 3.02 -8.52 -3.84
C GLN A 61 3.72 -7.20 -4.20
N PRO A 62 4.47 -6.59 -3.27
CA PRO A 62 5.32 -5.46 -3.57
C PRO A 62 6.57 -5.94 -4.33
N MET A 63 6.72 -5.50 -5.58
CA MET A 63 7.83 -5.86 -6.45
C MET A 63 8.53 -4.60 -6.98
N LEU A 64 9.83 -4.66 -7.22
CA LEU A 64 10.63 -3.55 -7.75
C LEU A 64 11.00 -3.83 -9.20
N ILE A 65 10.92 -2.80 -10.03
CA ILE A 65 11.54 -2.76 -11.36
C ILE A 65 12.49 -1.56 -11.45
N PRO A 66 13.52 -1.60 -12.32
CA PRO A 66 14.27 -0.43 -12.74
C PRO A 66 13.37 0.68 -13.32
N LEU A 67 13.83 1.93 -13.28
CA LEU A 67 13.06 3.06 -13.82
C LEU A 67 12.89 3.01 -15.35
N ASP A 68 13.82 2.36 -16.05
CA ASP A 68 13.79 2.05 -17.48
C ASP A 68 13.05 0.74 -17.80
N GLY A 69 12.55 0.03 -16.79
CA GLY A 69 11.72 -1.15 -16.93
C GLY A 69 12.47 -2.46 -16.73
N GLY A 70 11.72 -3.56 -16.60
CA GLY A 70 12.31 -4.87 -16.39
C GLY A 70 11.36 -5.87 -15.74
N PHE A 71 11.89 -7.06 -15.46
CA PHE A 71 11.14 -8.07 -14.72
C PHE A 71 10.99 -7.65 -13.24
N PRO A 72 9.77 -7.71 -12.67
CA PRO A 72 9.58 -7.40 -11.25
C PRO A 72 10.30 -8.37 -10.34
N GLU A 73 11.04 -7.84 -9.37
CA GLU A 73 11.72 -8.60 -8.32
C GLU A 73 11.09 -8.34 -6.95
N PRO A 74 10.96 -9.35 -6.05
CA PRO A 74 10.35 -9.13 -4.74
C PRO A 74 11.06 -8.07 -3.90
N ALA A 75 10.30 -7.10 -3.38
CA ALA A 75 10.80 -6.17 -2.38
C ALA A 75 11.00 -6.87 -1.02
N PHE A 76 11.79 -6.25 -0.14
CA PHE A 76 11.97 -6.67 1.26
C PHE A 76 12.35 -8.15 1.44
N ASN A 77 13.23 -8.67 0.57
CA ASN A 77 13.67 -10.07 0.58
C ASN A 77 12.50 -11.07 0.57
N ASN A 78 11.42 -10.73 -0.14
CA ASN A 78 10.22 -11.56 -0.28
C ASN A 78 9.52 -11.89 1.06
N PHE A 79 9.64 -11.02 2.07
CA PHE A 79 9.01 -11.19 3.38
C PHE A 79 7.49 -11.44 3.28
N PHE A 80 6.83 -10.80 2.31
CA PHE A 80 5.37 -10.81 2.16
C PHE A 80 4.79 -12.01 1.38
N ALA A 81 5.58 -13.03 1.05
CA ALA A 81 5.14 -14.17 0.23
C ALA A 81 3.88 -14.92 0.74
N LYS A 82 3.49 -14.74 2.00
CA LYS A 82 2.28 -15.32 2.62
C LYS A 82 1.20 -14.29 2.96
N TYR A 83 1.28 -13.11 2.36
CA TYR A 83 0.39 -11.97 2.57
C TYR A 83 -0.25 -11.54 1.25
N ARG A 84 -1.38 -10.85 1.33
CA ARG A 84 -1.84 -9.94 0.29
C ARG A 84 -1.49 -8.52 0.74
N VAL A 85 -0.87 -7.73 -0.11
CA VAL A 85 -0.33 -6.42 0.29
C VAL A 85 -0.91 -5.30 -0.54
N HIS A 86 -1.31 -4.22 0.13
CA HIS A 86 -1.75 -2.99 -0.51
C HIS A 86 -0.75 -1.87 -0.20
N LEU A 87 -0.34 -1.14 -1.23
CA LEU A 87 0.48 0.05 -1.09
C LEU A 87 -0.41 1.25 -0.72
N GLY A 88 -0.15 1.84 0.45
CA GLY A 88 -0.76 3.09 0.89
C GLY A 88 0.17 4.28 0.67
N GLU A 89 0.20 5.19 1.64
CA GLU A 89 1.06 6.38 1.63
C GLU A 89 2.55 6.06 1.50
N CYS A 90 3.33 7.02 0.99
CA CYS A 90 4.78 6.89 0.86
C CYS A 90 5.50 8.25 0.88
N ASP A 91 6.78 8.23 1.24
CA ASP A 91 7.72 9.34 1.01
C ASP A 91 8.72 8.91 -0.07
N ARG A 92 8.55 9.50 -1.25
CA ARG A 92 9.32 9.17 -2.46
C ARG A 92 10.79 9.59 -2.37
N ALA A 93 11.08 10.69 -1.68
CA ALA A 93 12.46 11.14 -1.49
C ALA A 93 13.19 10.21 -0.51
N LYS A 94 12.50 9.78 0.54
CA LYS A 94 13.11 8.92 1.57
C LYS A 94 13.09 7.44 1.23
N GLY A 95 12.31 7.02 0.23
CA GLY A 95 12.12 5.61 -0.10
C GLY A 95 11.31 4.87 0.97
N ILE A 96 10.41 5.58 1.66
CA ILE A 96 9.57 5.01 2.71
C ILE A 96 8.19 4.71 2.14
N VAL A 97 7.68 3.51 2.44
CA VAL A 97 6.32 3.09 2.06
C VAL A 97 5.55 2.60 3.27
N TYR A 98 4.24 2.79 3.25
CA TYR A 98 3.32 2.17 4.20
C TYR A 98 2.50 1.10 3.50
N LEU A 99 2.53 -0.11 4.07
CA LEU A 99 1.97 -1.31 3.46
C LEU A 99 0.93 -1.90 4.40
N GLN A 100 -0.28 -2.08 3.90
CA GLN A 100 -1.31 -2.87 4.57
C GLN A 100 -1.17 -4.31 4.09
N ALA A 101 -0.77 -5.21 4.99
CA ALA A 101 -0.47 -6.60 4.69
C ALA A 101 -1.50 -7.51 5.36
N GLU A 102 -2.41 -8.05 4.56
CA GLU A 102 -3.41 -9.03 4.99
C GLU A 102 -2.76 -10.41 5.08
N ARG A 103 -2.87 -11.04 6.25
CA ARG A 103 -2.41 -12.41 6.42
C ARG A 103 -3.32 -13.39 5.68
N ARG A 104 -2.70 -14.38 5.05
CA ARG A 104 -3.44 -15.44 4.34
C ARG A 104 -3.76 -16.65 5.21
N ASP A 105 -3.15 -16.73 6.40
CA ASP A 105 -3.35 -17.83 7.35
C ASP A 105 -4.33 -17.51 8.49
N LYS A 106 -4.71 -16.24 8.66
CA LYS A 106 -5.71 -15.79 9.66
C LYS A 106 -6.31 -14.44 9.26
N PRO A 107 -7.52 -14.10 9.74
CA PRO A 107 -8.19 -12.84 9.42
C PRO A 107 -7.57 -11.67 10.21
N LEU A 108 -6.33 -11.32 9.88
CA LEU A 108 -5.59 -10.27 10.54
C LEU A 108 -4.83 -9.45 9.50
N VAL A 109 -4.90 -8.13 9.65
CA VAL A 109 -4.20 -7.19 8.78
C VAL A 109 -3.14 -6.46 9.59
N GLU A 110 -1.94 -6.39 9.04
CA GLU A 110 -0.77 -5.80 9.67
C GLU A 110 -0.34 -4.55 8.89
N LEU A 111 -0.13 -3.43 9.58
CA LEU A 111 0.40 -2.21 8.98
C LEU A 111 1.91 -2.16 9.16
N TYR A 112 2.64 -2.03 8.05
CA TYR A 112 4.09 -1.93 8.02
C TYR A 112 4.56 -0.58 7.49
N ARG A 113 5.67 -0.10 8.05
CA ARG A 113 6.54 0.89 7.41
C ARG A 113 7.73 0.16 6.80
N GLY A 114 7.89 0.27 5.48
CA GLY A 114 9.04 -0.25 4.75
C GLY A 114 10.00 0.85 4.35
N ASP A 115 11.30 0.58 4.47
CA ASP A 115 12.38 1.36 3.88
C ASP A 115 12.92 0.58 2.69
N LEU A 116 12.67 1.07 1.48
CA LEU A 116 13.08 0.43 0.24
C LEU A 116 14.59 0.49 0.02
N LYS A 117 15.30 1.48 0.59
CA LYS A 117 16.75 1.64 0.44
C LYS A 117 17.49 0.57 1.24
N THR A 118 16.98 0.23 2.42
CA THR A 118 17.61 -0.75 3.33
C THR A 118 16.95 -2.12 3.32
N GLY A 119 15.73 -2.24 2.76
CA GLY A 119 14.90 -3.43 2.86
C GLY A 119 14.32 -3.67 4.26
N LYS A 120 14.43 -2.70 5.19
CA LYS A 120 13.93 -2.84 6.55
C LYS A 120 12.41 -2.69 6.60
N LEU A 121 11.75 -3.61 7.28
CA LEU A 121 10.33 -3.54 7.64
C LEU A 121 10.14 -3.29 9.13
N THR A 122 9.26 -2.37 9.50
CA THR A 122 8.84 -2.11 10.87
C THR A 122 7.33 -2.23 10.97
N LYS A 123 6.83 -3.20 11.73
CA LYS A 123 5.40 -3.30 12.02
C LYS A 123 4.96 -2.13 12.91
N ILE A 124 3.89 -1.44 12.52
CA ILE A 124 3.35 -0.27 13.20
C ILE A 124 2.14 -0.64 14.07
N ALA A 125 1.21 -1.40 13.50
CA ALA A 125 -0.04 -1.80 14.14
C ALA A 125 -0.61 -3.07 13.48
N GLN A 126 -1.68 -3.62 14.05
CA GLN A 126 -2.47 -4.70 13.47
C GLN A 126 -3.94 -4.58 13.91
N SER A 127 -4.86 -5.05 13.08
CA SER A 127 -6.31 -5.02 13.31
C SER A 127 -6.99 -6.06 12.44
N ASP A 128 -8.15 -6.54 12.87
CA ASP A 128 -9.01 -7.43 12.06
C ASP A 128 -9.64 -6.68 10.88
N PHE A 129 -9.74 -5.34 10.97
CA PHE A 129 -10.33 -4.46 9.96
C PHE A 129 -9.29 -3.70 9.13
N GLY A 130 -8.00 -3.87 9.45
CA GLY A 130 -6.92 -3.12 8.83
C GLY A 130 -6.72 -1.72 9.40
N TYR A 131 -5.57 -1.16 9.02
CA TYR A 131 -5.19 0.22 9.29
C TYR A 131 -4.48 0.75 8.06
N GLY A 132 -4.82 1.97 7.64
CA GLY A 132 -4.12 2.71 6.61
C GLY A 132 -3.47 3.96 7.19
N VAL A 133 -2.33 4.36 6.66
CA VAL A 133 -1.76 5.69 6.94
C VAL A 133 -2.47 6.69 6.03
N ALA A 134 -3.04 7.74 6.59
CA ALA A 134 -3.65 8.84 5.85
C ALA A 134 -2.67 10.01 5.66
N ASP A 135 -1.75 10.22 6.61
CA ASP A 135 -0.70 11.24 6.51
C ASP A 135 0.44 10.94 7.50
N HIS A 136 1.60 11.55 7.31
CA HIS A 136 2.77 11.38 8.16
C HIS A 136 3.53 12.69 8.38
N SER A 137 4.18 12.83 9.54
CA SER A 137 5.14 13.92 9.75
C SER A 137 6.38 13.73 8.86
N ALA A 138 7.09 14.83 8.59
CA ALA A 138 8.30 14.81 7.78
C ALA A 138 9.36 13.81 8.29
N ASP A 139 9.49 13.62 9.60
CA ASP A 139 10.44 12.67 10.22
C ASP A 139 9.85 11.26 10.43
N HIS A 140 8.61 11.01 9.99
CA HIS A 140 7.87 9.76 10.17
C HIS A 140 7.74 9.31 11.65
N SER A 141 7.88 10.24 12.61
CA SER A 141 7.69 9.94 14.03
C SER A 141 6.23 9.98 14.45
N ARG A 142 5.38 10.66 13.68
CA ARG A 142 3.93 10.75 13.86
C ARG A 142 3.20 10.37 12.58
N LEU A 143 2.10 9.64 12.73
CA LEU A 143 1.23 9.22 11.63
C LEU A 143 -0.22 9.53 11.97
N ILE A 144 -1.00 9.95 10.99
CA ILE A 144 -2.46 9.85 11.04
C ILE A 144 -2.82 8.46 10.48
N ILE A 145 -3.44 7.64 11.31
CA ILE A 145 -3.86 6.28 10.95
C ILE A 145 -5.38 6.22 10.91
N GLY A 146 -5.92 5.73 9.80
CA GLY A 146 -7.35 5.50 9.60
C GLY A 146 -7.71 4.02 9.60
N THR A 147 -8.93 3.72 10.03
CA THR A 147 -9.65 2.46 9.79
C THR A 147 -11.11 2.78 9.56
N GLY A 148 -11.85 1.90 8.90
CA GLY A 148 -13.30 2.01 8.78
C GLY A 148 -13.97 0.65 8.90
N TYR A 149 -15.26 0.66 9.26
CA TYR A 149 -16.05 -0.57 9.42
C TYR A 149 -17.22 -0.66 8.44
N SER A 150 -17.64 0.48 7.91
CA SER A 150 -18.60 0.61 6.81
C SER A 150 -18.39 1.95 6.11
N VAL A 151 -19.10 2.16 4.99
CA VAL A 151 -19.10 3.47 4.30
C VAL A 151 -19.61 4.54 5.26
N GLY A 152 -18.80 5.60 5.44
CA GLY A 152 -19.10 6.69 6.36
C GLY A 152 -18.85 6.34 7.84
N ASP A 153 -18.22 5.21 8.17
CA ASP A 153 -17.87 4.87 9.54
C ASP A 153 -16.35 4.79 9.70
N GLY A 154 -15.74 5.96 9.81
CA GLY A 154 -14.29 6.13 9.94
C GLY A 154 -13.83 6.34 11.38
N VAL A 155 -12.63 5.86 11.69
CA VAL A 155 -11.92 6.12 12.94
C VAL A 155 -10.52 6.59 12.62
N LEU A 156 -10.12 7.70 13.25
CA LEU A 156 -8.79 8.29 13.08
C LEU A 156 -8.00 8.24 14.38
N TYR A 157 -6.72 7.93 14.26
CA TYR A 157 -5.77 7.92 15.36
C TYR A 157 -4.54 8.75 15.01
N LEU A 158 -3.96 9.41 16.03
CA LEU A 158 -2.59 9.86 16.02
C LEU A 158 -1.72 8.72 16.55
N TRP A 159 -0.86 8.19 15.70
CA TRP A 159 0.24 7.33 16.13
C TRP A 159 1.47 8.18 16.42
N ASN A 160 2.12 7.94 17.55
CA ASN A 160 3.39 8.57 17.90
C ASN A 160 4.28 7.55 18.62
N LYS A 161 5.38 7.13 17.99
CA LYS A 161 6.39 6.21 18.55
C LYS A 161 5.79 4.97 19.24
N GLY A 162 4.83 4.31 18.58
CA GLY A 162 4.18 3.09 19.08
C GLY A 162 2.92 3.31 19.90
N LYS A 163 2.55 4.55 20.21
CA LYS A 163 1.32 4.87 20.94
C LYS A 163 0.24 5.39 19.99
N MET A 164 -0.91 4.71 19.99
CA MET A 164 -2.13 5.14 19.29
C MET A 164 -3.00 6.01 20.21
N THR A 165 -3.38 7.19 19.75
CA THR A 165 -4.30 8.11 20.44
C THR A 165 -5.49 8.36 19.53
N LEU A 166 -6.70 8.02 19.99
CA LEU A 166 -7.93 8.26 19.23
C LEU A 166 -8.13 9.77 19.02
N LEU A 167 -8.32 10.18 17.76
CA LEU A 167 -8.63 11.56 17.38
C LEU A 167 -10.12 11.72 17.07
N TYR A 168 -10.70 10.74 16.37
CA TYR A 168 -12.05 10.84 15.85
C TYR A 168 -12.70 9.48 15.64
N GLY A 169 -14.04 9.41 15.71
CA GLY A 169 -14.83 8.19 15.54
C GLY A 169 -14.87 7.31 16.79
N LYS A 170 -15.55 6.15 16.68
CA LYS A 170 -15.67 5.17 17.76
C LYS A 170 -15.07 3.82 17.35
N PRO A 171 -13.93 3.39 17.93
CA PRO A 171 -13.33 2.09 17.65
C PRO A 171 -14.30 0.93 17.93
N MET A 172 -14.22 -0.15 17.15
CA MET A 172 -15.11 -1.32 17.25
C MET A 172 -15.11 -1.93 18.65
N GLU A 173 -13.95 -1.96 19.31
CA GLU A 173 -13.74 -2.57 20.64
C GLU A 173 -14.42 -1.77 21.75
N LYS A 174 -14.79 -0.51 21.47
CA LYS A 174 -15.53 0.36 22.39
C LYS A 174 -17.04 0.35 22.12
N ARG A 175 -17.50 -0.35 21.10
CA ARG A 175 -18.91 -0.43 20.73
C ARG A 175 -19.62 -1.53 21.50
N LYS A 176 -20.87 -1.28 21.88
CA LYS A 176 -21.73 -2.34 22.41
C LYS A 176 -22.29 -3.18 21.25
N PRO A 177 -22.59 -4.48 21.46
CA PRO A 177 -23.30 -5.26 20.47
C PRO A 177 -24.60 -4.57 20.02
N GLY A 178 -24.80 -4.43 18.71
CA GLY A 178 -25.96 -3.76 18.12
C GLY A 178 -25.97 -2.23 18.23
N GLU A 179 -24.91 -1.61 18.75
CA GLU A 179 -24.81 -0.15 18.79
C GLU A 179 -24.75 0.44 17.39
N GLN A 180 -25.68 1.35 17.09
CA GLN A 180 -25.60 2.20 15.91
C GLN A 180 -24.71 3.40 16.20
N VAL A 181 -23.61 3.50 15.45
CA VAL A 181 -22.71 4.67 15.50
C VAL A 181 -23.11 5.62 14.37
N PRO A 182 -23.32 6.92 14.64
CA PRO A 182 -23.58 7.89 13.58
C PRO A 182 -22.47 7.89 12.54
N LEU A 183 -22.84 7.88 11.26
CA LEU A 183 -21.89 8.01 10.16
C LEU A 183 -21.24 9.41 10.19
N ASN A 184 -19.98 9.46 9.81
CA ASN A 184 -19.09 10.61 9.92
C ASN A 184 -18.37 10.97 8.61
N GLY A 185 -18.91 10.53 7.47
CA GLY A 185 -18.44 10.84 6.12
C GLY A 185 -19.58 10.90 5.11
#